data_AF-A0A7S2MFL7-F1
#
_entry.id   AF-A0A7S2MFL7-F1
#
_cell.length_a   1.000
_cell.length_b   1.000
_cell.length_c   1.000
_cell.angle_alpha   90.00
_cell.angle_beta   90.00
_cell.angle_gamma   90.00
#
_symmetry.space_group_name_H-M   'P 1'
#
loop_
_entity.id
_entity.type
_entity.pdbx_description
1 polymer ?
#
loop_
_entity_poly.entity_id
_entity_poly.type
_entity_poly.pdbx_seq_one_letter_code
_entity_poly.pdbx_strand_id
1 'polypeptide(L)'
;PGVCDQGKYLMFKGTTSIDDCKQLCSDGRTYSPVPSGLVEKIYYFRQNGQYHDVTGRTPDQTRIVDTINYPSTGGHWSGFRDRDHYYVRWEANFKITQAGSYRFFTTSD
;
A
#
# COMPACT_ATOMS: atom_id res chain seq x y z
N PRO A 1 -6.22 -4.67 13.28
CA PRO A 1 -4.78 -4.70 13.60
C PRO A 1 -4.19 -3.30 13.43
N GLY A 2 -3.10 -2.98 14.11
CA GLY A 2 -2.46 -1.67 14.00
C GLY A 2 -0.97 -1.74 14.28
N VAL A 3 -0.29 -0.63 13.99
CA VAL A 3 1.15 -0.47 14.21
C VAL A 3 1.35 0.74 15.13
N CYS A 4 2.22 0.59 16.13
CA CYS A 4 2.76 1.75 16.84
C CYS A 4 4.07 2.16 16.15
N ASP A 5 4.16 3.40 15.69
CA ASP A 5 5.36 3.97 15.06
C ASP A 5 6.12 4.92 16.00
N GLN A 6 7.45 4.97 15.87
CA GLN A 6 8.27 6.06 16.39
C GLN A 6 9.47 6.23 15.46
N GLY A 7 9.30 7.04 14.43
CA GLY A 7 10.32 7.23 13.40
C GLY A 7 10.58 5.93 12.62
N LYS A 8 11.79 5.35 12.76
CA LYS A 8 12.22 4.16 12.00
C LYS A 8 11.74 2.82 12.56
N TYR A 9 11.18 2.80 13.77
CA TYR A 9 10.77 1.57 14.45
C TYR A 9 9.26 1.39 14.37
N LEU A 10 8.84 0.21 13.90
CA LEU A 10 7.45 -0.21 13.80
C LEU A 10 7.23 -1.43 14.69
N MET A 11 6.20 -1.39 15.55
CA MET A 11 5.75 -2.53 16.33
C MET A 11 4.39 -3.00 15.82
N PHE A 12 4.33 -4.21 15.23
CA PHE A 12 3.09 -4.81 14.72
C PHE A 12 2.55 -5.84 15.70
N LYS A 13 1.27 -5.71 16.10
CA LYS A 13 0.57 -6.72 16.93
C LYS A 13 -0.64 -7.28 16.19
N GLY A 14 -0.47 -8.46 15.61
CA GLY A 14 -1.37 -9.02 14.61
C GLY A 14 -2.64 -9.72 15.14
N THR A 15 -2.93 -9.71 16.44
CA THR A 15 -4.05 -10.46 17.05
C THR A 15 -4.89 -9.66 18.05
N THR A 16 -4.64 -8.35 18.20
CA THR A 16 -5.28 -7.55 19.26
C THR A 16 -6.22 -6.50 18.64
N SER A 17 -7.28 -6.13 19.37
CA SER A 17 -8.24 -5.12 18.91
C SER A 17 -7.55 -3.77 18.73
N ILE A 18 -8.19 -2.84 17.99
CA ILE A 18 -7.67 -1.49 17.80
C ILE A 18 -7.41 -0.81 19.14
N ASP A 19 -8.32 -0.97 20.10
CA ASP A 19 -8.24 -0.29 21.39
C ASP A 19 -7.18 -0.88 22.30
N ASP A 20 -6.99 -2.20 22.28
CA ASP A 20 -5.85 -2.84 22.96
C ASP A 20 -4.51 -2.42 22.34
N CYS A 21 -4.47 -2.22 21.01
CA CYS A 21 -3.27 -1.75 20.33
C CYS A 21 -2.93 -0.30 20.71
N LYS A 22 -3.94 0.56 20.85
CA LYS A 22 -3.76 1.95 21.34
C LYS A 22 -3.21 1.98 22.77
N GLN A 23 -3.72 1.13 23.66
CA GLN A 23 -3.24 1.04 25.04
C GLN A 23 -1.79 0.57 25.16
N LEU A 24 -1.26 -0.11 24.14
CA LEU A 24 0.11 -0.62 24.11
C LEU A 24 1.12 0.34 23.47
N CYS A 25 0.67 1.39 22.78
CA CYS A 25 1.58 2.40 22.30
C CYS A 25 2.11 3.20 23.52
N SER A 26 3.41 3.06 23.79
CA SER A 26 4.10 3.83 24.84
C SER A 26 4.17 5.32 24.49
N ASP A 27 4.28 6.19 25.50
CA ASP A 27 4.46 7.64 25.31
C ASP A 27 5.53 7.93 24.24
N GLY A 28 5.12 8.68 23.20
CA GLY A 28 5.96 9.02 22.04
C GLY A 28 5.79 8.12 20.81
N ARG A 29 4.88 7.14 20.83
CA ARG A 29 4.50 6.33 19.65
C ARG A 29 3.14 6.71 19.09
N THR A 30 3.01 6.80 17.77
CA THR A 30 1.73 7.05 17.10
C THR A 30 1.08 5.74 16.69
N TYR A 31 -0.22 5.59 16.99
CA TYR A 31 -1.01 4.50 16.45
C TYR A 31 -1.36 4.77 14.98
N SER A 32 -1.03 3.83 14.11
CA SER A 32 -1.44 3.84 12.71
C SER A 32 -2.31 2.61 12.41
N PRO A 33 -3.58 2.79 12.02
CA PRO A 33 -4.43 1.67 11.64
C PRO A 33 -3.89 1.06 10.35
N VAL A 34 -3.71 -0.25 10.34
CA VAL A 34 -3.32 -0.98 9.13
C VAL A 34 -4.58 -1.28 8.32
N PRO A 35 -4.73 -0.74 7.10
CA PRO A 35 -5.86 -1.06 6.24
C PRO A 35 -5.95 -2.57 5.99
N SER A 36 -7.16 -3.09 5.96
CA SER A 36 -7.42 -4.43 5.44
C SER A 36 -7.36 -4.35 3.92
N GLY A 37 -6.19 -4.65 3.34
CA GLY A 37 -5.96 -4.60 1.89
C GLY A 37 -4.75 -3.74 1.51
N LEU A 38 -4.63 -3.43 0.23
CA LEU A 38 -3.61 -2.56 -0.34
C LEU A 38 -4.19 -1.19 -0.63
N VAL A 39 -3.50 -0.14 -0.21
CA VAL A 39 -3.82 1.22 -0.62
C VAL A 39 -3.28 1.42 -2.03
N GLU A 40 -4.17 1.60 -2.99
CA GLU A 40 -3.85 1.92 -4.37
C GLU A 40 -3.98 3.43 -4.59
N LYS A 41 -2.87 4.09 -4.90
CA LYS A 41 -2.79 5.50 -5.25
C LYS A 41 -2.53 5.65 -6.74
N ILE A 42 -3.45 6.25 -7.46
CA ILE A 42 -3.38 6.44 -8.91
C ILE A 42 -3.08 7.91 -9.20
N TYR A 43 -2.12 8.13 -10.09
CA TYR A 43 -1.69 9.44 -10.56
C TYR A 43 -1.82 9.49 -12.08
N TYR A 44 -2.63 10.39 -12.62
CA TYR A 44 -2.83 10.56 -14.05
C TYR A 44 -1.87 11.62 -14.59
N PHE A 45 -0.83 11.17 -15.28
CA PHE A 45 0.13 12.02 -15.99
C PHE A 45 1.02 11.18 -16.92
N ARG A 46 1.66 11.87 -17.87
CA ARG A 46 2.56 11.22 -18.81
C ARG A 46 3.88 10.82 -18.13
N GLN A 47 4.06 9.53 -17.90
CA GLN A 47 5.24 8.96 -17.22
C GLN A 47 6.42 8.58 -18.14
N ASN A 48 6.21 8.51 -19.46
CA ASN A 48 7.24 8.17 -20.46
C ASN A 48 8.04 6.88 -20.18
N GLY A 49 7.44 5.88 -19.55
CA GLY A 49 8.02 4.58 -19.22
C GLY A 49 9.03 4.60 -18.08
N GLN A 50 9.05 5.65 -17.26
CA GLN A 50 10.06 5.84 -16.22
C GLN A 50 9.46 5.79 -14.82
N TYR A 51 10.32 5.50 -13.84
CA TYR A 51 9.99 5.70 -12.43
C TYR A 51 9.81 7.19 -12.13
N HIS A 52 8.77 7.52 -11.36
CA HIS A 52 8.53 8.87 -10.87
C HIS A 52 8.46 8.85 -9.35
N ASP A 53 9.23 9.73 -8.71
CA ASP A 53 9.04 9.97 -7.29
C ASP A 53 7.78 10.83 -7.11
N VAL A 54 6.74 10.21 -6.55
CA VAL A 54 5.47 10.85 -6.24
C VAL A 54 5.38 11.25 -4.76
N THR A 55 6.50 11.27 -4.04
CA THR A 55 6.57 11.73 -2.65
C THR A 55 6.13 13.20 -2.57
N GLY A 56 5.18 13.51 -1.69
CA GLY A 56 4.61 14.85 -1.55
C GLY A 56 3.57 15.21 -2.61
N ARG A 57 3.29 14.35 -3.59
CA ARG A 57 2.21 14.55 -4.57
C ARG A 57 0.91 13.91 -4.09
N THR A 58 -0.18 14.66 -4.18
CA THR A 58 -1.54 14.16 -3.94
C THR A 58 -1.97 13.22 -5.08
N PRO A 59 -2.42 11.99 -4.79
CA PRO A 59 -2.99 11.10 -5.79
C PRO A 59 -4.30 11.66 -6.37
N ASP A 60 -4.57 11.39 -7.65
CA ASP A 60 -5.84 11.73 -8.29
C ASP A 60 -6.97 10.81 -7.81
N GLN A 61 -6.64 9.57 -7.48
CA GLN A 61 -7.57 8.59 -6.93
C GLN A 61 -6.85 7.72 -5.89
N THR A 62 -7.52 7.46 -4.77
CA THR A 62 -7.04 6.54 -3.74
C THR A 62 -8.14 5.56 -3.40
N ARG A 63 -7.84 4.27 -3.36
CA ARG A 63 -8.78 3.23 -2.94
C ARG A 63 -8.08 2.07 -2.23
N ILE A 64 -8.85 1.23 -1.57
CA ILE A 64 -8.38 -0.02 -0.99
C ILE A 64 -8.76 -1.15 -1.95
N VAL A 65 -7.79 -1.98 -2.31
CA VAL A 65 -7.97 -3.17 -3.17
C VAL A 65 -7.39 -4.40 -2.48
N ASP A 66 -7.91 -5.58 -2.78
CA ASP A 66 -7.45 -6.83 -2.15
C ASP A 66 -6.25 -7.46 -2.86
N THR A 67 -6.07 -7.17 -4.16
CA THR A 67 -5.04 -7.81 -4.99
C THR A 67 -4.43 -6.83 -5.98
N ILE A 68 -3.13 -6.98 -6.28
CA ILE A 68 -2.47 -6.37 -7.43
C ILE A 68 -2.49 -7.39 -8.57
N ASN A 69 -3.59 -7.44 -9.32
CA ASN A 69 -3.73 -8.37 -10.45
C ASN A 69 -4.57 -7.73 -11.56
N TYR A 70 -3.89 -6.99 -12.43
CA TYR A 70 -4.52 -6.32 -13.56
C TYR A 70 -4.09 -6.99 -14.88
N PRO A 71 -5.03 -7.38 -15.75
CA PRO A 71 -4.68 -8.03 -17.00
C PRO A 71 -4.09 -7.03 -18.00
N SER A 72 -3.26 -7.52 -18.92
CA SER A 72 -2.96 -6.75 -20.14
C SER A 72 -4.26 -6.55 -20.93
N THR A 73 -4.50 -5.32 -21.37
CA THR A 73 -5.75 -4.91 -21.99
C THR A 73 -5.49 -3.79 -23.00
N GLY A 74 -6.30 -3.73 -24.06
CA GLY A 74 -6.34 -2.57 -24.98
C GLY A 74 -7.20 -1.42 -24.47
N GLY A 75 -7.87 -1.58 -23.32
CA GLY A 75 -8.70 -0.58 -22.65
C GLY A 75 -8.11 -0.14 -21.31
N HIS A 76 -8.89 0.58 -20.49
CA HIS A 76 -8.43 0.95 -19.15
C HIS A 76 -8.57 -0.23 -18.18
N TRP A 77 -7.74 -0.23 -17.12
CA TRP A 77 -7.92 -1.16 -16.00
C TRP A 77 -9.23 -0.89 -15.25
N SER A 78 -9.77 -1.90 -14.58
CA SER A 78 -11.03 -1.78 -13.85
C SER A 78 -10.93 -0.72 -12.74
N GLY A 79 -11.81 0.27 -12.81
CA GLY A 79 -11.85 1.44 -11.92
C GLY A 79 -10.73 2.46 -12.11
N PHE A 80 -10.01 2.39 -13.23
CA PHE A 80 -9.18 3.49 -13.73
C PHE A 80 -10.03 4.38 -14.64
N ARG A 81 -9.74 5.68 -14.60
CA ARG A 81 -10.36 6.69 -15.47
C ARG A 81 -9.73 6.70 -16.85
N ASP A 82 -8.40 6.63 -16.90
CA ASP A 82 -7.63 6.81 -18.13
C ASP A 82 -7.06 5.46 -18.58
N ARG A 83 -7.05 5.22 -19.89
CA ARG A 83 -6.47 4.01 -20.51
C ARG A 83 -4.94 3.99 -20.43
N ASP A 84 -4.33 5.15 -20.61
CA ASP A 84 -2.88 5.33 -20.68
C ASP A 84 -2.47 6.46 -19.74
N HIS A 85 -1.16 6.68 -19.63
CA HIS A 85 -0.59 7.84 -18.94
C HIS A 85 -1.04 7.94 -17.47
N TYR A 86 -0.88 6.83 -16.77
CA TYR A 86 -1.00 6.79 -15.33
C TYR A 86 0.23 6.14 -14.70
N TYR A 87 0.41 6.43 -13.42
CA TYR A 87 1.36 5.81 -12.52
C TYR A 87 0.61 5.35 -11.27
N VAL A 88 0.93 4.16 -10.77
CA VAL A 88 0.25 3.58 -9.62
C VAL A 88 1.27 3.26 -8.54
N ARG A 89 0.97 3.69 -7.31
CA ARG A 89 1.73 3.34 -6.11
C ARG A 89 0.84 2.50 -5.20
N TRP A 90 1.26 1.27 -4.96
CA TRP A 90 0.62 0.38 -3.98
C TRP A 90 1.37 0.42 -2.66
N GLU A 91 0.64 0.61 -1.57
CA GLU A 91 1.15 0.58 -0.21
C GLU A 91 0.39 -0.49 0.58
N ALA A 92 1.10 -1.45 1.15
CA ALA A 92 0.51 -2.54 1.90
C ALA A 92 1.41 -3.01 3.03
N ASN A 93 0.79 -3.68 4.00
CA ASN A 93 1.49 -4.40 5.06
C ASN A 93 1.15 -5.89 4.89
N PHE A 94 2.16 -6.75 4.89
CA PHE A 94 1.95 -8.20 4.86
C PHE A 94 2.49 -8.83 6.14
N LYS A 95 1.75 -9.81 6.67
CA LYS A 95 2.11 -10.53 7.88
C LYS A 95 2.87 -11.80 7.47
N ILE A 96 4.16 -11.84 7.78
CA ILE A 96 4.95 -13.07 7.72
C ILE A 96 4.64 -13.90 8.96
N THR A 97 4.01 -15.06 8.80
CA THR A 97 3.66 -15.97 9.91
C THR A 97 4.68 -17.08 10.12
N GLN A 98 5.56 -17.30 9.15
CA GLN A 98 6.59 -18.34 9.19
C GLN A 98 7.94 -17.72 8.84
N ALA A 99 8.98 -18.02 9.62
CA ALA A 99 10.33 -17.57 9.28
C ALA A 99 10.82 -18.30 8.03
N GLY A 100 11.49 -17.57 7.12
CA GLY A 100 12.04 -18.13 5.90
C GLY A 100 12.41 -17.09 4.86
N SER A 101 12.93 -17.56 3.74
CA SER A 101 13.23 -16.74 2.56
C SER A 101 12.00 -16.61 1.67
N TYR A 102 11.66 -15.38 1.31
CA TYR A 102 10.55 -15.06 0.42
C TYR A 102 11.06 -14.44 -0.86
N ARG A 103 10.45 -14.81 -1.99
CA ARG A 103 10.73 -14.21 -3.29
C ARG A 103 9.48 -13.53 -3.82
N PHE A 104 9.59 -12.23 -4.06
CA PHE A 104 8.56 -11.45 -4.75
C PHE A 104 8.77 -11.56 -6.26
N PHE A 105 7.67 -11.65 -7.00
CA PHE A 105 7.66 -11.66 -8.45
C PHE A 105 6.53 -10.77 -8.95
N THR A 106 6.72 -10.26 -10.15
CA THR A 106 5.70 -9.54 -10.91
C THR A 106 5.84 -9.93 -12.37
N THR A 107 4.74 -9.84 -13.10
CA THR A 107 4.73 -9.92 -14.56
C THR A 107 4.24 -8.57 -15.07
N SER A 108 5.00 -7.98 -15.97
CA SER A 108 4.68 -6.74 -16.67
C SER A 108 4.91 -6.98 -18.15
N ASP A 109 4.07 -6.37 -18.99
CA ASP A 109 4.36 -6.15 -20.39
C ASP A 109 5.31 -4.97 -20.60
#